data_AF-A0A0R1W7I6-F1
#
_entry.id   AF-A0A0R1W7I6-F1
#
_cell.length_a   1.000
_cell.length_b   1.000
_cell.length_c   1.000
_cell.angle_alpha   90.00
_cell.angle_beta   90.00
_cell.angle_gamma   90.00
#
_symmetry.space_group_name_H-M   'P 1'
#
loop_
_entity.id
_entity.type
_entity.pdbx_description
1 polymer ?
#
loop_
_entity_poly.entity_id
_entity_poly.type
_entity_poly.pdbx_seq_one_letter_code
_entity_poly.pdbx_strand_id
1 'polypeptide(L)'
;MTKLGKYVADLPNSDNRNKIIIKQILSTKCFNLIFVNTLHNGGEFDNDYIDHVLLDNAMSVRSSTTAKRRRSTVKNWLNWVLSTATAE
;
A
#
# COMPACT_ATOMS: atom_id res chain seq x y z
N MET A 1 -4.01 9.44 -17.58
CA MET A 1 -2.86 9.33 -16.66
C MET A 1 -2.48 10.71 -16.16
N THR A 2 -2.19 10.88 -14.87
CA THR A 2 -1.81 12.20 -14.29
C THR A 2 -0.41 12.64 -14.74
N LYS A 3 -0.08 13.92 -14.57
CA LYS A 3 1.28 14.44 -14.86
C LYS A 3 2.36 13.68 -14.08
N LEU A 4 2.10 13.44 -12.79
CA LEU A 4 2.98 12.64 -11.93
C LEU A 4 3.13 11.20 -12.44
N GLY A 5 2.03 10.59 -12.88
CA GLY A 5 2.06 9.24 -13.44
C GLY A 5 2.98 9.15 -14.66
N LYS A 6 2.90 10.12 -15.59
CA LYS A 6 3.77 10.19 -16.77
C LYS A 6 5.24 10.30 -16.37
N TYR A 7 5.55 11.26 -15.49
CA TYR A 7 6.90 11.45 -14.98
C TYR A 7 7.49 10.18 -14.36
N VAL A 8 6.74 9.47 -13.51
CA VAL A 8 7.20 8.23 -12.86
C VAL A 8 7.37 7.07 -13.86
N ALA A 9 6.56 7.04 -14.92
CA ALA A 9 6.68 6.02 -15.98
C ALA A 9 7.94 6.21 -16.83
N ASP A 10 8.38 7.46 -17.01
CA ASP A 10 9.57 7.81 -17.80
C ASP A 10 10.88 7.64 -17.01
N LEU A 11 10.83 7.50 -15.68
CA LEU A 11 12.01 7.25 -14.86
C LEU A 11 12.50 5.79 -15.00
N PRO A 12 13.82 5.57 -15.02
CA PRO A 12 14.38 4.23 -14.94
C PRO A 12 14.04 3.57 -13.59
N ASN A 13 14.07 2.24 -13.53
CA ASN A 13 13.92 1.52 -12.28
C ASN A 13 15.09 1.89 -11.33
N SER A 14 14.79 2.72 -10.34
CA SER A 14 15.79 3.40 -9.50
C SER A 14 15.18 3.74 -8.14
N ASP A 15 16.02 3.95 -7.14
CA ASP A 15 15.58 4.28 -5.78
C ASP A 15 14.78 5.58 -5.74
N ASN A 16 15.15 6.55 -6.57
CA ASN A 16 14.38 7.79 -6.73
C ASN A 16 12.96 7.53 -7.24
N ARG A 17 12.80 6.66 -8.24
CA ARG A 17 11.48 6.26 -8.74
C ARG A 17 10.69 5.53 -7.65
N ASN A 18 11.32 4.58 -6.97
CA ASN A 18 10.70 3.79 -5.91
C ASN A 18 10.24 4.68 -4.75
N LYS A 19 11.06 5.63 -4.31
CA LYS A 19 10.73 6.61 -3.26
C LYS A 19 9.47 7.42 -3.60
N ILE A 20 9.32 7.84 -4.85
CA ILE A 20 8.13 8.58 -5.31
C ILE A 20 6.89 7.68 -5.25
N ILE A 21 7.00 6.43 -5.74
CA ILE A 21 5.90 5.46 -5.72
C ILE A 21 5.48 5.13 -4.29
N ILE A 22 6.44 4.81 -3.42
CA ILE A 22 6.21 4.52 -1.99
C ILE A 22 5.50 5.69 -1.32
N LYS A 23 5.97 6.93 -1.55
CA LYS A 23 5.33 8.14 -1.00
C LYS A 23 3.88 8.28 -1.46
N GLN A 24 3.57 7.97 -2.73
CA GLN A 24 2.19 8.00 -3.22
C GLN A 24 1.32 6.91 -2.60
N ILE A 25 1.82 5.67 -2.50
CA ILE A 25 1.11 4.57 -1.83
C ILE A 25 0.79 4.95 -0.38
N LEU A 26 1.80 5.35 0.39
CA LEU A 26 1.64 5.66 1.82
C LEU A 26 0.91 6.98 2.09
N SER A 27 0.68 7.82 1.07
CA SER A 27 -0.22 8.97 1.18
C SER A 27 -1.70 8.56 1.19
N THR A 28 -2.02 7.35 0.73
CA THR A 28 -3.38 6.82 0.79
C THR A 28 -3.68 6.34 2.20
N LYS A 29 -4.74 6.87 2.82
CA LYS A 29 -5.10 6.61 4.23
C LYS A 29 -5.11 5.13 4.60
N CYS A 30 -5.78 4.28 3.80
CA CYS A 30 -5.85 2.85 4.09
C CYS A 30 -4.46 2.19 4.11
N PHE A 31 -3.63 2.49 3.12
CA PHE A 31 -2.27 1.96 3.05
C PHE A 31 -1.41 2.42 4.23
N ASN A 32 -1.53 3.69 4.62
CA ASN A 32 -0.80 4.24 5.76
C ASN A 32 -1.17 3.53 7.08
N LEU A 33 -2.47 3.42 7.38
CA LEU A 33 -2.96 2.78 8.59
C LEU A 33 -2.53 1.31 8.68
N ILE A 34 -2.62 0.59 7.56
CA ILE A 34 -2.23 -0.82 7.50
C ILE A 34 -0.72 -0.95 7.64
N PHE A 35 0.06 -0.10 6.97
CA PHE A 35 1.52 -0.12 7.05
C PHE A 35 2.02 0.10 8.48
N VAL A 36 1.49 1.12 9.19
CA VAL A 36 1.84 1.38 10.59
C VAL A 36 1.51 0.17 11.48
N ASN A 37 0.31 -0.42 11.31
CA ASN A 37 -0.07 -1.62 12.06
C ASN A 37 0.87 -2.80 11.76
N THR A 38 1.25 -3.00 10.50
CA THR A 38 2.21 -4.03 10.10
C THR A 38 3.56 -3.83 10.77
N LEU A 39 4.07 -2.59 10.85
CA LEU A 39 5.31 -2.29 11.57
C LEU A 39 5.20 -2.58 13.07
N HIS A 40 4.09 -2.22 13.71
CA HIS A 40 3.85 -2.52 15.12
C HIS A 40 3.76 -4.02 15.40
N ASN A 41 3.30 -4.80 14.42
CA ASN A 41 3.20 -6.26 14.50
C ASN A 41 4.48 -6.98 14.02
N GLY A 42 5.64 -6.30 14.01
CA GLY A 42 6.91 -6.93 13.65
C GLY A 42 7.03 -7.33 12.17
N GLY A 43 6.26 -6.70 11.29
CA GLY A 43 6.22 -7.00 9.85
C GLY A 43 5.07 -7.94 9.44
N GLU A 44 4.29 -8.45 10.39
CA GLU A 44 3.18 -9.36 10.11
C GLU A 44 1.88 -8.62 9.77
N PHE A 45 1.11 -9.17 8.82
CA PHE A 45 -0.18 -8.59 8.42
C PHE A 45 -1.33 -9.12 9.26
N ASP A 46 -2.01 -8.22 9.94
CA ASP A 46 -3.34 -8.48 10.52
C ASP A 46 -4.41 -8.37 9.43
N ASN A 47 -4.89 -9.53 9.01
CA ASN A 47 -5.88 -9.68 7.97
C ASN A 47 -7.25 -9.05 8.34
N ASP A 48 -7.66 -9.16 9.59
CA ASP A 48 -8.97 -8.66 10.03
C ASP A 48 -8.93 -7.15 10.19
N TYR A 49 -7.84 -6.62 10.74
CA TYR A 49 -7.59 -5.18 10.76
C TYR A 49 -7.57 -4.57 9.37
N ILE A 50 -6.93 -5.22 8.38
CA ILE A 50 -6.93 -4.74 7.00
C ILE A 50 -8.35 -4.62 6.45
N ASP A 51 -9.18 -5.63 6.65
CA ASP A 51 -10.56 -5.61 6.16
C ASP A 51 -11.38 -4.49 6.83
N HIS A 52 -11.22 -4.30 8.14
CA HIS A 52 -11.85 -3.21 8.86
C HIS A 52 -11.42 -1.84 8.31
N VAL A 53 -10.11 -1.60 8.16
CA VAL A 53 -9.60 -0.35 7.59
C VAL A 53 -10.17 -0.12 6.18
N LEU A 54 -10.24 -1.16 5.35
CA LEU A 54 -10.76 -1.05 4.00
C LEU A 54 -12.26 -0.72 3.98
N LEU A 55 -13.07 -1.36 4.82
CA LEU A 55 -14.50 -1.10 4.92
C LEU A 55 -14.79 0.31 5.43
N ASP A 56 -14.03 0.77 6.42
CA ASP A 56 -14.29 2.05 7.09
C ASP A 56 -13.77 3.26 6.30
N ASN A 57 -12.74 3.07 5.46
CA ASN A 57 -12.03 4.19 4.84
C ASN A 57 -12.08 4.19 3.30
N ALA A 58 -12.44 3.09 2.64
CA ALA A 58 -12.55 3.04 1.19
C ALA A 58 -14.01 2.94 0.75
N MET A 59 -14.61 4.07 0.33
CA MET A 59 -16.01 4.14 -0.13
C MET A 59 -16.37 3.14 -1.26
N SER A 60 -15.37 2.68 -2.01
CA SER A 60 -15.53 1.67 -3.07
C SER A 60 -15.61 0.23 -2.55
N VAL A 61 -15.30 -0.01 -1.28
CA VAL A 61 -15.34 -1.32 -0.62
C VAL A 61 -16.59 -1.38 0.24
N ARG A 62 -17.68 -1.92 -0.33
CA ARG A 62 -19.00 -1.97 0.32
C ARG A 62 -19.38 -3.33 0.91
N SER A 63 -18.48 -4.30 0.87
CA SER A 63 -18.74 -5.65 1.39
C SER A 63 -17.47 -6.33 1.87
N SER A 64 -17.61 -7.24 2.83
CA SER A 64 -16.50 -8.09 3.30
C SER A 64 -15.86 -8.87 2.15
N THR A 65 -16.66 -9.37 1.19
CA THR A 65 -16.13 -10.06 0.00
C THR A 65 -15.22 -9.16 -0.83
N THR A 66 -15.60 -7.89 -1.03
CA THR A 66 -14.74 -6.92 -1.72
C THR A 66 -13.51 -6.59 -0.88
N ALA A 67 -13.65 -6.43 0.44
CA ALA A 67 -12.54 -6.16 1.34
C ALA A 67 -11.47 -7.25 1.26
N LYS A 68 -11.87 -8.53 1.38
CA LYS A 68 -10.96 -9.69 1.25
C LYS A 68 -10.20 -9.73 -0.08
N ARG A 69 -10.84 -9.36 -1.19
CA ARG A 69 -10.17 -9.26 -2.51
C ARG A 69 -9.18 -8.10 -2.57
N ARG A 70 -9.49 -6.97 -1.96
CA ARG A 70 -8.61 -5.79 -1.92
C ARG A 70 -7.46 -5.98 -0.93
N ARG A 71 -7.66 -6.73 0.15
CA ARG A 71 -6.65 -7.12 1.14
C ARG A 71 -5.40 -7.70 0.46
N SER A 72 -5.57 -8.66 -0.46
CA SER A 72 -4.42 -9.27 -1.15
C SER A 72 -3.63 -8.25 -1.98
N THR A 73 -4.32 -7.32 -2.65
CA THR A 73 -3.68 -6.22 -3.38
C THR A 73 -2.89 -5.31 -2.44
N VAL A 74 -3.48 -4.96 -1.29
CA VAL A 74 -2.80 -4.12 -0.29
C VAL A 74 -1.56 -4.82 0.24
N LYS A 75 -1.66 -6.09 0.63
CA LYS A 75 -0.52 -6.88 1.12
C LYS A 75 0.60 -6.95 0.09
N ASN A 76 0.30 -7.17 -1.18
CA ASN A 76 1.31 -7.24 -2.24
C ASN A 76 2.07 -5.92 -2.39
N TRP A 77 1.36 -4.78 -2.38
CA TRP A 77 2.00 -3.47 -2.43
C TRP A 77 2.85 -3.21 -1.20
N LEU A 78 2.36 -3.50 0.00
CA LEU A 78 3.12 -3.28 1.24
C LEU A 78 4.33 -4.22 1.35
N ASN A 79 4.22 -5.47 0.89
CA ASN A 79 5.37 -6.37 0.76
C ASN A 79 6.44 -5.78 -0.17
N TRP A 80 6.03 -5.24 -1.32
CA TRP A 80 6.96 -4.57 -2.23
C TRP A 80 7.64 -3.37 -1.56
N VAL A 81 6.87 -2.53 -0.83
CA VAL A 81 7.42 -1.40 -0.06
C VAL A 81 8.46 -1.88 0.96
N LEU A 82 8.11 -2.88 1.77
CA LEU A 82 9.01 -3.43 2.79
C LEU A 82 10.28 -4.00 2.16
N SER A 83 10.15 -4.82 1.10
CA SER A 83 11.30 -5.41 0.41
C SER A 83 12.24 -4.38 -0.22
N THR A 84 11.70 -3.24 -0.66
CA THR A 84 12.49 -2.16 -1.26
C THR A 84 13.19 -1.31 -0.19
N ALA A 85 12.59 -1.18 0.99
CA ALA A 85 13.15 -0.42 2.11
C ALA A 85 14.23 -1.19 2.88
N THR A 86 14.24 -2.53 2.81
CA THR A 86 15.23 -3.39 3.49
C THR A 86 16.38 -3.83 2.58
N ALA A 87 16.39 -3.42 1.31
CA ALA A 87 17.42 -3.81 0.34
C ALA A 87 18.69 -2.91 0.38
N GLU A 88 18.82 -2.07 1.41
CA GLU A 88 20.01 -1.25 1.69
C GLU A 88 21.06 -2.01 2.52
#